data_AF-A0A9D8IQB8-F1
#
_entry.id   AF-A0A9D8IQB8-F1
#
_cell.length_a   1.000
_cell.length_b   1.000
_cell.length_c   1.000
_cell.angle_alpha   90.00
_cell.angle_beta   90.00
_cell.angle_gamma   90.00
#
_symmetry.space_group_name_H-M   'P 1'
#
loop_
_entity.id
_entity.type
_entity.pdbx_description
1 polymer ?
#
loop_
_entity_poly.entity_id
_entity_poly.type
_entity_poly.pdbx_seq_one_letter_code
_entity_poly.pdbx_strand_id
1 'polypeptide(L)'
;MSRIICSLGSMWQSGVRACKLLLLVVIAFFANGAASAQCTNPTVRFVRADGGSNSNSGQCWEDAYATLAKALEALNEENSPVVEIRIAQGTYKPPSGSQSFLISKACVIRGGYEG
;
A
#
# COMPACT_ATOMS: atom_id res chain seq x y z
N MET A 1 -65.12 -50.30 -0.76
CA MET A 1 -63.90 -51.15 -0.68
C MET A 1 -62.67 -50.25 -0.79
N SER A 2 -61.70 -50.53 0.06
CA SER A 2 -60.51 -49.74 0.40
C SER A 2 -59.49 -49.56 -0.73
N ARG A 3 -58.78 -48.41 -0.72
CA ARG A 3 -57.32 -48.20 -0.94
C ARG A 3 -57.05 -46.73 -1.30
N ILE A 4 -56.54 -45.89 -0.38
CA ILE A 4 -55.10 -45.64 -0.08
C ILE A 4 -54.30 -45.43 -1.37
N ILE A 5 -53.75 -44.22 -1.59
CA ILE A 5 -52.33 -43.94 -1.87
C ILE A 5 -52.08 -42.39 -1.80
N CYS A 6 -51.30 -42.03 -0.77
CA CYS A 6 -50.23 -41.03 -0.71
C CYS A 6 -50.43 -39.56 -1.10
N SER A 7 -50.67 -38.75 -0.05
CA SER A 7 -49.99 -37.46 0.17
C SER A 7 -48.48 -37.65 0.19
N LEU A 8 -47.76 -37.13 -0.81
CA LEU A 8 -46.31 -36.88 -0.71
C LEU A 8 -45.87 -35.74 -1.65
N GLY A 9 -46.49 -34.57 -1.49
CA GLY A 9 -46.18 -33.34 -2.25
C GLY A 9 -45.41 -32.27 -1.46
N SER A 10 -44.83 -32.60 -0.30
CA SER A 10 -44.26 -31.61 0.63
C SER A 10 -42.82 -31.91 1.03
N MET A 11 -41.98 -32.30 0.06
CA MET A 11 -40.56 -32.57 0.32
C MET A 11 -39.63 -32.07 -0.81
N TRP A 12 -39.87 -30.85 -1.31
CA TRP A 12 -39.01 -30.18 -2.30
C TRP A 12 -38.75 -28.69 -1.97
N GLN A 13 -38.67 -28.31 -0.70
CA GLN A 13 -38.36 -26.91 -0.30
C GLN A 13 -37.22 -26.76 0.72
N SER A 14 -36.64 -27.86 1.21
CA SER A 14 -35.58 -27.81 2.23
C SER A 14 -34.15 -27.86 1.65
N GLY A 15 -33.97 -28.32 0.40
CA GLY A 15 -32.64 -28.53 -0.21
C GLY A 15 -31.98 -27.30 -0.84
N VAL A 16 -32.77 -26.31 -1.28
CA VAL A 16 -32.24 -25.14 -2.02
C VAL A 16 -31.64 -24.08 -1.07
N ARG A 17 -32.06 -24.08 0.20
CA ARG A 17 -31.61 -23.10 1.20
C ARG A 17 -30.20 -23.36 1.73
N ALA A 18 -29.82 -24.63 1.89
CA ALA A 18 -28.49 -25.01 2.36
C ALA A 18 -27.41 -24.77 1.28
N CYS A 19 -27.73 -25.03 0.00
CA CYS A 19 -26.81 -24.79 -1.12
C CYS A 19 -26.58 -23.29 -1.39
N LYS A 20 -27.62 -22.45 -1.22
CA LYS A 20 -27.52 -20.98 -1.36
C LYS A 20 -26.74 -20.31 -0.22
N LEU A 21 -26.79 -20.86 0.99
CA LEU A 21 -26.00 -20.38 2.12
C LEU A 21 -24.52 -20.76 2.00
N LEU A 22 -24.23 -21.96 1.46
CA LEU A 22 -22.86 -22.41 1.19
C LEU A 22 -22.20 -21.58 0.06
N LEU A 23 -22.99 -21.17 -0.94
CA LEU A 23 -22.52 -20.32 -2.04
C LEU A 23 -22.12 -18.91 -1.58
N LEU A 24 -22.82 -18.33 -0.59
CA LEU A 24 -22.54 -16.97 -0.07
C LEU A 24 -21.28 -16.89 0.81
N VAL A 25 -20.95 -17.97 1.53
CA VAL A 25 -19.74 -18.01 2.39
C VAL A 25 -18.46 -18.05 1.54
N VAL A 26 -18.49 -18.67 0.36
CA VAL A 26 -17.34 -18.73 -0.56
C VAL A 26 -17.01 -17.35 -1.15
N ILE A 27 -18.01 -16.49 -1.39
CA ILE A 27 -17.81 -15.14 -1.96
C ILE A 27 -17.19 -14.17 -0.94
N ALA A 28 -17.41 -14.38 0.37
CA ALA A 28 -16.80 -13.56 1.42
C ALA A 28 -15.31 -13.89 1.65
N PHE A 29 -14.84 -15.06 1.20
CA PHE A 29 -13.43 -15.45 1.30
C PHE A 29 -12.55 -14.86 0.18
N PHE A 30 -13.14 -14.41 -0.94
CA PHE A 30 -12.40 -13.87 -2.08
C PHE A 30 -12.18 -12.34 -2.04
N ALA A 31 -12.63 -11.64 -1.00
CA ALA A 31 -12.60 -10.17 -0.95
C ALA A 31 -11.40 -9.56 -0.19
N ASN A 32 -10.65 -10.34 0.59
CA ASN A 32 -9.57 -9.79 1.44
C ASN A 32 -8.20 -9.96 0.80
N GLY A 33 -7.91 -9.13 -0.19
CA GLY A 33 -6.57 -9.10 -0.78
C GLY A 33 -6.42 -8.13 -1.93
N ALA A 34 -7.00 -6.93 -1.86
CA ALA A 34 -6.52 -5.84 -2.68
C ALA A 34 -5.12 -5.44 -2.17
N ALA A 35 -4.10 -6.17 -2.61
CA ALA A 35 -2.73 -5.70 -2.49
C ALA A 35 -2.67 -4.39 -3.27
N SER A 36 -2.42 -3.29 -2.56
CA SER A 36 -2.17 -2.00 -3.19
C SER A 36 -1.02 -2.17 -4.18
N ALA A 37 -1.16 -1.58 -5.37
CA ALA A 37 -0.08 -1.47 -6.33
C ALA A 37 0.99 -0.55 -5.74
N GLN A 38 1.85 -1.10 -4.89
CA GLN A 38 2.94 -0.35 -4.30
C GLN A 38 3.97 -0.11 -5.39
N CYS A 39 4.11 1.15 -5.78
CA CYS A 39 5.16 1.62 -6.64
C CYS A 39 6.50 1.47 -5.89
N THR A 40 7.12 0.30 -6.06
CA THR A 40 8.26 -0.16 -5.27
C THR A 40 9.54 0.06 -6.06
N ASN A 41 10.26 1.12 -5.74
CA ASN A 41 11.64 1.30 -6.17
C ASN A 41 12.59 1.14 -4.96
N PRO A 42 13.34 0.03 -4.86
CA PRO A 42 14.22 -0.19 -3.72
C PRO A 42 15.41 0.78 -3.71
N THR A 43 15.87 1.26 -4.87
CA THR A 43 17.10 2.05 -5.01
C THR A 43 16.88 3.56 -5.09
N VAL A 44 15.64 4.00 -5.34
CA VAL A 44 15.28 5.43 -5.42
C VAL A 44 14.42 5.81 -4.22
N ARG A 45 14.64 7.01 -3.67
CA ARG A 45 13.74 7.61 -2.68
C ARG A 45 13.12 8.90 -3.20
N PHE A 46 11.82 9.04 -3.00
CA PHE A 46 11.00 10.16 -3.46
C PHE A 46 10.64 11.05 -2.28
N VAL A 47 10.71 12.36 -2.49
CA VAL A 47 10.49 13.36 -1.44
C VAL A 47 9.54 14.43 -1.96
N ARG A 48 8.43 14.64 -1.28
CA ARG A 48 7.42 15.65 -1.61
C ARG A 48 6.95 16.34 -0.33
N ALA A 49 7.20 17.65 -0.23
CA ALA A 49 6.83 18.42 0.95
C ALA A 49 5.31 18.51 1.11
N ASP A 50 4.59 18.67 0.00
CA ASP A 50 3.14 18.68 -0.03
C ASP A 50 2.60 17.25 -0.13
N GLY A 51 1.66 16.86 0.72
CA GLY A 51 1.03 15.53 0.67
C GLY A 51 1.96 14.31 0.83
N GLY A 52 3.22 14.49 1.25
CA GLY A 52 4.11 13.40 1.65
C GLY A 52 4.00 13.08 3.14
N SER A 53 4.55 11.94 3.58
CA SER A 53 4.57 11.54 5.00
C SER A 53 5.90 10.89 5.38
N ASN A 54 6.41 11.18 6.57
CA ASN A 54 7.61 10.53 7.10
C ASN A 54 7.40 9.06 7.49
N SER A 55 6.14 8.61 7.56
CA SER A 55 5.78 7.21 7.80
C SER A 55 5.72 6.38 6.52
N ASN A 56 5.83 7.01 5.35
CA ASN A 56 5.79 6.30 4.07
C ASN A 56 7.12 5.58 3.80
N SER A 57 7.13 4.68 2.81
CA SER A 57 8.34 3.98 2.39
C SER A 57 9.26 4.84 1.51
N GLY A 58 8.74 5.91 0.90
CA GLY A 58 9.49 6.79 0.01
C GLY A 58 9.82 6.16 -1.34
N GLN A 59 9.18 5.06 -1.73
CA GLN A 59 9.57 4.27 -2.90
C GLN A 59 8.99 4.77 -4.24
N CYS A 60 8.06 5.73 -4.17
CA CYS A 60 7.42 6.40 -5.31
C CYS A 60 6.78 7.73 -4.88
N TRP A 61 6.15 8.43 -5.82
CA TRP A 61 5.52 9.73 -5.57
C TRP A 61 4.31 9.63 -4.63
N GLU A 62 3.49 8.59 -4.80
CA GLU A 62 2.31 8.32 -3.99
C GLU A 62 2.67 8.02 -2.53
N ASP A 63 3.81 7.37 -2.30
CA ASP A 63 4.36 7.03 -1.00
C ASP A 63 5.60 7.88 -0.65
N ALA A 64 5.68 9.14 -1.11
CA ALA A 64 6.86 9.98 -0.92
C ALA A 64 7.07 10.43 0.55
N TYR A 65 8.31 10.69 0.92
CA TYR A 65 8.66 11.30 2.21
C TYR A 65 8.30 12.78 2.25
N ALA A 66 7.80 13.25 3.39
CA ALA A 66 7.52 14.68 3.62
C ALA A 66 8.80 15.52 3.70
N THR A 67 9.88 14.95 4.24
CA THR A 67 11.11 15.69 4.55
C THR A 67 12.34 15.07 3.89
N LEU A 68 13.26 15.93 3.43
CA LEU A 68 14.54 15.50 2.87
C LEU A 68 15.42 14.81 3.93
N ALA A 69 15.30 15.21 5.20
CA ALA A 69 16.00 14.58 6.31
C ALA A 69 15.67 13.09 6.42
N LYS A 70 14.39 12.72 6.31
CA LYS A 70 13.97 11.31 6.38
C LYS A 70 14.50 10.48 5.22
N ALA A 71 14.54 11.05 4.00
CA ALA A 71 15.12 10.37 2.85
C ALA A 71 16.64 10.15 2.99
N LEU A 72 17.34 11.11 3.59
CA LEU A 72 18.78 10.98 3.87
C LEU A 72 19.06 10.01 5.02
N GLU A 73 18.21 9.94 6.04
CA GLU A 73 18.28 8.87 7.04
C GLU A 73 18.18 7.49 6.37
N ALA A 74 17.20 7.29 5.49
CA ALA A 74 17.03 6.05 4.76
C ALA A 74 18.23 5.71 3.85
N LEU A 75 18.92 6.72 3.30
CA LEU A 75 20.19 6.54 2.58
C LEU A 75 21.30 6.06 3.52
N ASN A 76 21.40 6.68 4.70
CA ASN A 76 22.49 6.46 5.64
C ASN A 76 22.38 5.14 6.43
N GLU A 77 21.24 4.43 6.35
CA GLU A 77 21.11 3.08 6.91
C GLU A 77 22.19 2.13 6.38
N GLU A 78 22.81 1.33 7.25
CA GLU A 78 24.02 0.54 6.97
C GLU A 78 23.90 -0.28 5.68
N ASN A 79 22.77 -0.97 5.48
CA ASN A 79 22.49 -1.84 4.33
C ASN A 79 21.51 -1.22 3.32
N SER A 80 21.43 0.11 3.26
CA SER A 80 20.52 0.79 2.34
C SER A 80 20.89 0.53 0.88
N PRO A 81 19.95 0.03 0.04
CA PRO A 81 20.15 -0.09 -1.41
C PRO A 81 19.95 1.25 -2.14
N VAL A 82 19.73 2.36 -1.43
CA VAL A 82 19.39 3.65 -2.03
C VAL A 82 20.61 4.29 -2.68
N VAL A 83 20.48 4.66 -3.94
CA VAL A 83 21.52 5.32 -4.75
C VAL A 83 21.06 6.67 -5.29
N GLU A 84 19.75 6.92 -5.33
CA GLU A 84 19.17 8.15 -5.90
C GLU A 84 18.05 8.70 -5.01
N ILE A 85 18.00 10.03 -4.87
CA ILE A 85 16.93 10.76 -4.20
C ILE A 85 16.31 11.73 -5.21
N ARG A 86 15.00 11.59 -5.44
CA ARG A 86 14.18 12.45 -6.29
C ARG A 86 13.34 13.37 -5.42
N ILE A 87 13.45 14.66 -5.68
CA ILE A 87 12.82 15.70 -4.86
C ILE A 87 11.83 16.46 -5.74
N ALA A 88 10.57 16.51 -5.32
CA ALA A 88 9.58 17.37 -5.94
C ALA A 88 9.98 18.85 -5.79
N GLN A 89 9.41 19.70 -6.62
CA GLN A 89 9.50 21.14 -6.40
C GLN A 89 8.96 21.51 -5.01
N GLY A 90 9.67 22.36 -4.27
CA GLY A 90 9.24 22.78 -2.95
C GLY A 90 10.36 23.32 -2.07
N THR A 91 9.99 23.71 -0.85
CA THR A 91 10.93 24.19 0.17
C THR A 91 11.12 23.10 1.23
N TYR A 92 12.34 22.56 1.34
CA TYR A 92 12.68 21.53 2.33
C TYR A 92 13.58 22.13 3.39
N LYS A 93 13.05 22.28 4.61
CA LYS A 93 13.80 22.82 5.74
C LYS A 93 14.51 21.70 6.51
N PRO A 94 15.74 21.93 6.98
CA PRO A 94 16.38 21.01 7.91
C PRO A 94 15.60 20.95 9.24
N PRO A 95 15.66 19.82 9.96
CA PRO A 95 14.85 19.56 11.16
C PRO A 95 15.15 20.50 12.34
N SER A 96 16.27 21.23 12.29
CA SER A 96 16.57 22.34 13.18
C SER A 96 17.23 23.44 12.37
N GLY A 97 16.78 24.69 12.52
CA GLY A 97 17.06 25.83 11.62
C GLY A 97 18.53 26.24 11.43
N SER A 98 19.49 25.48 11.94
CA SER A 98 20.94 25.68 11.74
C SER A 98 21.70 24.39 11.40
N GLN A 99 21.01 23.30 11.08
CA GLN A 99 21.65 22.02 10.73
C GLN A 99 21.79 21.87 9.22
N SER A 100 22.96 21.39 8.79
CA SER A 100 23.24 21.01 7.40
C SER A 100 22.71 19.60 7.11
N PHE A 101 22.39 19.31 5.85
CA PHE A 101 22.10 17.95 5.41
C PHE A 101 23.42 17.17 5.29
N LEU A 102 23.50 16.01 5.97
CA LEU A 102 24.64 15.12 5.86
C LEU A 102 24.38 14.06 4.78
N ILE A 103 25.28 13.98 3.80
CA ILE A 103 25.27 12.95 2.75
C ILE A 103 26.49 12.06 3.01
N SER A 104 26.26 10.91 3.66
CA SER A 104 27.37 10.03 4.10
C SER A 104 27.77 8.97 3.08
N LYS A 105 26.90 8.71 2.08
CA LYS A 105 27.13 7.73 1.02
C LYS A 105 27.07 8.40 -0.35
N ALA A 106 27.74 7.80 -1.33
CA ALA A 106 27.64 8.24 -2.72
C ALA A 106 26.19 8.09 -3.21
N CYS A 107 25.52 9.20 -3.46
CA CYS A 107 24.15 9.20 -3.98
C CYS A 107 23.94 10.36 -4.96
N VAL A 108 22.96 10.19 -5.84
CA VAL A 108 22.57 11.20 -6.82
C VAL A 108 21.30 11.89 -6.31
N ILE A 109 21.35 13.20 -6.13
CA ILE A 109 20.19 14.00 -5.74
C ILE A 109 19.68 14.76 -6.96
N ARG A 110 18.42 14.53 -7.33
CA ARG A 110 17.74 15.19 -8.45
C ARG A 110 16.51 15.91 -7.92
N GLY A 111 16.37 17.20 -8.24
CA GLY A 111 15.26 18.03 -7.79
C GLY A 111 14.48 18.66 -8.95
N GLY A 112 13.28 19.16 -8.64
CA GLY A 112 12.44 19.92 -9.58
C GLY A 112 11.38 19.07 -10.30
N TYR A 113 11.01 17.91 -9.77
CA TYR A 113 9.93 17.10 -10.31
C TYR A 113 8.55 17.67 -9.92
N GLU A 114 7.53 17.39 -10.74
CA GLU A 114 6.17 17.90 -10.50
C GLU A 114 5.48 17.28 -9.28
N GLY A 115 5.95 16.13 -8.78
CA GLY A 115 5.64 15.63 -7.43
C GLY A 115 4.28 14.95 -7.27
#